data_AF-A0AAW8NFA0-F1
#
_entry.id   AF-A0AAW8NFA0-F1
#
_cell.length_a   1.000
_cell.length_b   1.000
_cell.length_c   1.000
_cell.angle_alpha   90.00
_cell.angle_beta   90.00
_cell.angle_gamma   90.00
#
_symmetry.space_group_name_H-M   'P 1'
#
loop_
_entity.id
_entity.type
_entity.pdbx_description
1 polymer ?
#
loop_
_entity_poly.entity_id
_entity_poly.type
_entity_poly.pdbx_seq_one_letter_code
_entity_poly.pdbx_strand_id
1 'polypeptide(L)'
;MAGADLAGDHTELEVSWAGDVARLVVDGTVVADRFWDGSPWIIETNDAGIRPGSDVRLQILPLAKDAQVGLPAGAQRRRDAVAGDLVSLDSLQLLQWAGWTEEPA
;
A
#
# COMPACT_ATOMS: atom_id res chain seq x y z
N MET A 1 -6.79 -27.90 26.38
CA MET A 1 -7.23 -26.72 25.61
C MET A 1 -6.49 -25.51 26.16
N ALA A 2 -5.23 -25.33 25.78
CA ALA A 2 -4.40 -24.26 26.29
C ALA A 2 -3.57 -23.67 25.14
N GLY A 3 -3.83 -22.40 24.85
CA GLY A 3 -2.86 -21.39 24.41
C GLY A 3 -2.07 -21.65 23.14
N ALA A 4 -2.71 -21.50 21.99
CA ALA A 4 -2.06 -20.79 20.88
C ALA A 4 -2.79 -19.46 20.76
N ASP A 5 -2.27 -18.45 21.45
CA ASP A 5 -2.49 -17.08 21.01
C ASP A 5 -1.77 -17.01 19.67
N LEU A 6 -2.49 -17.28 18.58
CA LEU A 6 -1.98 -17.09 17.23
C LEU A 6 -1.56 -15.63 17.22
N ALA A 7 -0.24 -15.37 17.16
CA ALA A 7 0.29 -14.05 16.88
C ALA A 7 -0.60 -13.45 15.79
N GLY A 8 -1.41 -12.45 16.16
CA GLY A 8 -2.62 -12.11 15.42
C GLY A 8 -2.31 -12.01 13.92
N ASP A 9 -3.13 -12.69 13.09
CA ASP A 9 -2.88 -12.88 11.66
C ASP A 9 -2.19 -11.65 11.06
N HIS A 10 -0.87 -11.74 10.83
CA HIS A 10 -0.09 -10.64 10.28
C HIS A 10 -0.51 -10.51 8.83
N THR A 11 -1.16 -9.40 8.51
CA THR A 11 -1.70 -9.17 7.18
C THR A 11 -1.29 -7.81 6.67
N GLU A 12 -0.83 -7.80 5.43
CA GLU A 12 -0.29 -6.63 4.77
C GLU A 12 -1.14 -6.29 3.54
N LEU A 13 -1.44 -5.01 3.38
CA LEU A 13 -1.96 -4.47 2.14
C LEU A 13 -0.80 -3.97 1.29
N GLU A 14 -0.52 -4.66 0.19
CA GLU A 14 0.43 -4.20 -0.83
C GLU A 14 -0.30 -3.46 -1.95
N VAL A 15 0.16 -2.25 -2.24
CA VAL A 15 -0.36 -1.39 -3.30
C VAL A 15 0.74 -1.11 -4.31
N SER A 16 0.57 -1.54 -5.56
CA SER A 16 1.37 -1.03 -6.68
C SER A 16 0.58 0.06 -7.38
N TRP A 17 1.10 1.28 -7.33
CA TRP A 17 0.39 2.48 -7.78
C TRP A 17 1.34 3.49 -8.42
N ALA A 18 0.76 4.51 -9.04
CA ALA A 18 1.46 5.71 -9.47
C ALA A 18 0.56 6.94 -9.32
N GLY A 19 1.15 8.05 -8.89
CA GLY A 19 0.47 9.31 -8.60
C GLY A 19 1.45 10.28 -7.96
N ASP A 20 0.95 11.38 -7.42
CA ASP A 20 1.74 12.31 -6.61
C ASP A 20 1.80 11.81 -5.16
N VAL A 21 0.61 11.72 -4.56
CA VAL A 21 0.39 11.21 -3.21
C VAL A 21 -0.80 10.25 -3.20
N ALA A 22 -0.68 9.17 -2.45
CA ALA A 22 -1.78 8.29 -2.10
C ALA A 22 -2.16 8.48 -0.63
N ARG A 23 -3.45 8.39 -0.32
CA ARG A 23 -3.97 8.36 1.05
C ARG A 23 -4.79 7.10 1.27
N LEU A 24 -4.58 6.46 2.41
CA LEU A 24 -5.42 5.39 2.91
C LEU A 24 -6.42 5.97 3.92
N VAL A 25 -7.71 5.74 3.66
CA VAL A 25 -8.81 6.14 4.52
C VAL A 25 -9.50 4.88 5.03
N VAL A 26 -9.67 4.77 6.34
CA VAL A 26 -10.36 3.67 7.01
C VAL A 26 -11.50 4.26 7.82
N ASP A 27 -12.71 3.82 7.55
CA ASP A 27 -13.94 4.27 8.23
C ASP A 27 -14.06 5.81 8.27
N GLY A 28 -13.68 6.45 7.15
CA GLY A 28 -13.71 7.90 6.98
C GLY A 28 -12.51 8.67 7.53
N THR A 29 -11.57 8.00 8.21
CA THR A 29 -10.37 8.62 8.79
C THR A 29 -9.13 8.36 7.93
N VAL A 30 -8.34 9.39 7.60
CA VAL A 30 -7.04 9.20 6.96
C VAL A 30 -6.09 8.57 7.98
N VAL A 31 -5.62 7.35 7.71
CA VAL A 31 -4.74 6.60 8.62
C VAL A 31 -3.29 6.64 8.16
N ALA A 32 -3.05 6.80 6.86
CA ALA A 32 -1.72 6.91 6.30
C ALA A 32 -1.74 7.65 4.95
N ASP A 33 -0.61 8.23 4.58
CA ASP A 33 -0.35 8.78 3.27
C ASP A 33 1.08 8.49 2.81
N ARG A 34 1.32 8.58 1.51
CA ARG A 34 2.63 8.34 0.93
C ARG A 34 2.81 9.09 -0.39
N PHE A 35 3.95 9.77 -0.55
CA PHE A 35 4.41 10.28 -1.85
C PHE A 35 4.96 9.16 -2.73
N TRP A 36 4.68 9.23 -4.02
CA TRP A 36 5.10 8.20 -4.96
C TRP A 36 6.59 8.27 -5.29
N ASP A 37 7.30 7.17 -5.11
CA ASP A 37 8.71 7.00 -5.47
C ASP A 37 8.94 5.87 -6.49
N GLY A 38 7.87 5.23 -6.96
CA GLY A 38 7.89 4.07 -7.86
C GLY A 38 7.93 2.71 -7.19
N SER A 39 8.07 2.63 -5.87
CA SER A 39 8.03 1.37 -5.12
C SER A 39 6.60 1.06 -4.61
N PRO A 40 6.26 -0.22 -4.39
CA PRO A 40 4.96 -0.58 -3.81
C PRO A 40 4.82 -0.02 -2.40
N TRP A 41 3.59 0.31 -2.00
CA TRP A 41 3.25 0.68 -0.64
C TRP A 41 2.74 -0.52 0.13
N ILE A 42 3.52 -0.94 1.12
CA ILE A 42 3.21 -2.02 2.04
C ILE A 42 2.68 -1.40 3.33
N ILE A 43 1.50 -1.84 3.76
CA ILE A 43 0.81 -1.33 4.94
C ILE A 43 0.43 -2.52 5.80
N GLU A 44 0.91 -2.58 7.05
CA GLU A 44 0.39 -3.56 8.01
C GLU A 44 -1.04 -3.14 8.40
N THR A 45 -2.00 -4.05 8.19
CA THR A 45 -3.41 -3.69 8.24
C THR A 45 -3.92 -3.51 9.68
N ASN A 46 -3.35 -4.22 10.65
CA ASN A 46 -3.69 -4.08 12.05
C ASN A 46 -3.29 -2.70 12.58
N ASP A 47 -2.08 -2.24 12.26
CA ASP A 47 -1.52 -0.93 12.59
C ASP A 47 -2.31 0.20 11.89
N ALA A 48 -2.76 -0.04 10.66
CA ALA A 48 -3.64 0.88 9.93
C ALA A 48 -5.09 0.89 10.44
N GLY A 49 -5.43 0.09 11.46
CA GLY A 49 -6.77 0.02 12.03
C GLY A 49 -7.80 -0.68 11.14
N ILE A 50 -7.37 -1.35 10.07
CA ILE A 50 -8.26 -2.10 9.17
C ILE A 50 -8.70 -3.38 9.88
N ARG A 51 -10.01 -3.62 9.93
CA ARG A 51 -10.60 -4.83 10.51
C ARG A 51 -11.63 -5.42 9.54
N PRO A 52 -12.04 -6.70 9.72
CA PRO A 52 -13.14 -7.25 8.94
C PRO A 52 -14.39 -6.36 9.04
N GLY A 53 -14.86 -5.88 7.88
CA GLY A 53 -16.02 -4.99 7.78
C GLY A 53 -15.71 -3.49 7.70
N SER A 54 -14.45 -3.06 7.86
CA SER A 54 -14.05 -1.65 7.66
C SER A 54 -14.31 -1.17 6.22
N ASP A 55 -14.72 0.09 6.06
CA ASP A 55 -14.70 0.80 4.76
C ASP A 55 -13.27 1.29 4.49
N VAL A 56 -12.58 0.65 3.55
CA VAL A 56 -11.21 0.99 3.18
C VAL A 56 -11.20 1.68 1.82
N ARG A 57 -10.71 2.92 1.76
CA ARG A 57 -10.62 3.72 0.54
C ARG A 57 -9.20 4.18 0.30
N LEU A 58 -8.65 3.80 -0.85
CA LEU A 58 -7.43 4.36 -1.40
C LEU A 58 -7.77 5.56 -2.29
N GLN A 59 -7.15 6.71 -2.05
CA GLN A 59 -7.28 7.90 -2.88
C GLN A 59 -5.91 8.27 -3.44
N ILE A 60 -5.80 8.38 -4.77
CA ILE A 60 -4.54 8.74 -5.43
C ILE A 60 -4.72 10.08 -6.12
N LEU A 61 -3.89 11.06 -5.76
CA LEU A 61 -3.77 12.31 -6.51
C LEU A 61 -2.91 12.06 -7.75
N PRO A 62 -3.35 12.43 -8.96
CA PRO A 62 -2.51 12.33 -10.16
C PRO A 62 -1.25 13.18 -10.04
N LEU A 63 -0.11 12.66 -10.50
CA LEU A 63 1.13 13.41 -10.60
C LEU A 63 1.14 14.24 -11.87
N ALA A 64 1.05 15.56 -11.71
CA ALA A 64 1.03 16.49 -12.82
C ALA A 64 2.22 16.29 -13.76
N LYS A 65 2.03 16.34 -15.08
CA LYS A 65 3.13 16.12 -16.04
C LYS A 65 4.28 17.12 -15.89
N ASP A 66 3.98 18.34 -15.46
CA ASP A 66 4.91 19.46 -15.32
C ASP A 66 5.42 19.69 -13.89
N ALA A 67 4.99 18.89 -12.90
CA ALA A 67 5.47 18.97 -11.53
C ALA A 67 7.01 18.86 -11.44
N GLN A 68 7.64 19.84 -10.77
CA GLN A 68 9.10 19.93 -10.62
C GLN A 68 9.59 19.12 -9.41
N VAL A 69 9.32 17.80 -9.42
CA VAL A 69 9.70 16.87 -8.36
C VAL A 69 10.76 15.89 -8.85
N GLY A 70 11.72 15.56 -7.98
CA GLY A 70 12.74 14.55 -8.27
C GLY A 70 12.20 13.14 -8.02
N LEU A 71 12.36 12.24 -9.00
CA LEU A 71 11.96 10.85 -8.90
C LEU A 71 13.15 9.90 -9.11
N PRO A 72 13.14 8.71 -8.50
CA PRO A 72 14.05 7.64 -8.88
C PRO A 72 13.96 7.32 -10.38
N ALA A 73 15.06 6.90 -11.00
CA ALA A 73 15.15 6.78 -12.46
C ALA A 73 14.07 5.87 -13.09
N GLY A 74 13.66 4.79 -12.40
CA GLY A 74 12.56 3.93 -12.85
C GLY A 74 11.21 4.64 -12.86
N ALA A 75 10.90 5.36 -11.78
CA ALA A 75 9.67 6.14 -11.64
C ALA A 75 9.63 7.31 -12.63
N GLN A 76 10.76 8.01 -12.82
CA GLN A 76 10.89 9.08 -13.80
C GLN A 76 10.59 8.58 -15.21
N ARG A 77 11.20 7.47 -15.64
CA ARG A 77 10.92 6.86 -16.95
C ARG A 77 9.44 6.53 -17.14
N ARG A 78 8.78 6.03 -16.09
CA ARG A 78 7.35 5.72 -16.14
C ARG A 78 6.50 6.99 -16.31
N ARG A 79 6.83 8.06 -15.60
CA ARG A 79 6.17 9.37 -15.77
C ARG A 79 6.43 9.97 -17.16
N ASP A 80 7.63 9.78 -17.70
CA ASP A 80 7.98 10.29 -19.03
C ASP A 80 7.20 9.60 -20.15
N ALA A 81 6.87 8.32 -19.97
CA ALA A 81 6.13 7.51 -20.95
C ALA A 81 4.66 7.90 -21.13
N VAL A 82 4.08 8.70 -20.23
CA VAL A 82 2.70 9.20 -20.34
C VAL A 82 2.69 10.66 -20.80
N ALA A 83 1.72 11.01 -21.64
CA ALA A 83 1.61 12.35 -22.22
C ALA A 83 1.05 13.40 -21.24
N GLY A 84 0.22 12.98 -20.28
CA GLY A 84 -0.42 13.84 -19.29
C GLY A 84 -0.08 13.45 -17.86
N ASP A 85 -0.95 13.82 -16.93
CA ASP A 85 -0.79 13.52 -15.52
C ASP A 85 -0.78 12.01 -15.27
N LEU A 86 0.18 11.55 -14.48
CA LEU A 86 0.35 10.14 -14.18
C LEU A 86 -0.57 9.75 -13.02
N VAL A 87 -1.51 8.84 -13.27
CA VAL A 87 -2.27 8.14 -12.24
C VAL A 87 -2.47 6.69 -12.66
N SER A 88 -2.22 5.76 -11.74
CA SER A 88 -2.48 4.34 -11.96
C SER A 88 -2.66 3.61 -10.64
N LEU A 89 -3.53 2.61 -10.65
CA LEU A 89 -3.57 1.54 -9.67
C LEU A 89 -3.28 0.24 -10.42
N ASP A 90 -2.08 -0.29 -10.25
CA ASP A 90 -1.63 -1.49 -10.98
C ASP A 90 -2.03 -2.76 -10.22
N SER A 91 -1.88 -2.77 -8.90
CA SER A 91 -2.31 -3.86 -8.04
C SER A 91 -2.70 -3.38 -6.64
N LEU A 92 -3.61 -4.14 -6.02
CA LEU A 92 -4.00 -4.01 -4.62
C LEU A 92 -4.19 -5.42 -4.08
N GLN A 93 -3.35 -5.85 -3.15
CA GLN A 93 -3.34 -7.23 -2.65
C GLN A 93 -3.31 -7.25 -1.13
N LEU A 94 -4.16 -8.10 -0.54
CA LEU A 94 -4.09 -8.43 0.89
C LEU A 94 -3.29 -9.72 1.02
N LEU A 95 -2.11 -9.63 1.64
CA LEU A 95 -1.24 -10.76 1.92
C LEU A 95 -1.44 -11.22 3.36
N GLN A 96 -1.52 -12.53 3.56
CA GLN A 96 -1.57 -13.13 4.88
C GLN A 96 -0.28 -13.90 5.12
N TRP A 97 0.34 -13.62 6.26
CA TRP A 97 1.56 -14.29 6.67
C TRP A 97 1.23 -15.38 7.67
N ALA A 98 1.77 -16.57 7.43
CA ALA A 98 1.66 -17.69 8.35
C ALA A 98 3.01 -17.94 9.01
N GLY A 99 3.01 -17.99 10.34
CA GLY A 99 4.15 -18.51 11.09
C GLY A 99 4.31 -20.00 10.80
N TRP A 100 5.53 -20.43 10.49
CA TRP A 100 5.85 -21.85 10.38
C TRP A 100 6.61 -22.31 11.62
N THR A 101 6.30 -23.51 12.09
CA THR A 101 7.01 -24.17 13.20
C THR A 101 7.50 -25.53 12.73
N GLU A 102 8.79 -25.78 12.91
CA GLU A 102 9.39 -27.09 12.69
C GLU A 102 9.15 -27.98 13.92
N GLU A 103 8.65 -29.20 13.72
CA GLU A 103 8.70 -30.20 14.78
C GLU A 103 10.11 -30.81 14.82
N PRO A 104 10.75 -30.91 16.00
CA PRO A 104 12.03 -31.59 16.14
C PRO A 104 11.90 -33.07 15.74
N ALA A 105 12.93 -33.60 15.08
CA ALA A 105 13.01 -34.99 14.63
C ALA A 105 13.06 -36.03 15.77
#